data_AF-A0A2W6W4G2-F1
#
_entry.id   AF-A0A2W6W4G2-F1
#
_cell.length_a   1.000
_cell.length_b   1.000
_cell.length_c   1.000
_cell.angle_alpha   90.00
_cell.angle_beta   90.00
_cell.angle_gamma   90.00
#
_symmetry.space_group_name_H-M   'P 1'
#
loop_
_entity.id
_entity.type
_entity.pdbx_description
1 polymer ?
#
loop_
_entity_poly.entity_id
_entity_poly.type
_entity_poly.pdbx_seq_one_letter_code
_entity_poly.pdbx_strand_id
1 'polypeptide(L)'
;MARRASRTSFGLVPRSPLVDLLKPRARGFTIVELLIVVVVIAILAAITIVAYTGIQNRAHDSSVKNDLRQLTTKVEAYRAEFGAAPRGDAVLGTLGLKVSRASYGDLTLSSSSDSSNILYCSPAANTQTYAWIARSKSGTIWFQGTAGTGTFVYSAADTTELCANAGITVTGSTSDRSWGQLTDTWASWL
;
A
#
# COMPACT_ATOMS: atom_id res chain seq x y z
N MET A 1 1.26 -59.89 69.80
CA MET A 1 -0.11 -60.08 69.26
C MET A 1 -0.17 -59.52 67.85
N ALA A 2 -0.52 -60.37 66.87
CA ALA A 2 -0.48 -60.10 65.44
C ALA A 2 -1.85 -59.68 64.88
N ARG A 3 -1.89 -58.79 63.86
CA ARG A 3 -3.01 -58.60 62.91
C ARG A 3 -2.42 -58.10 61.57
N ARG A 4 -2.20 -58.99 60.58
CA ARG A 4 -3.07 -59.45 59.47
C ARG A 4 -3.25 -58.41 58.36
N ALA A 5 -2.62 -58.71 57.22
CA ALA A 5 -2.72 -58.00 55.94
C ALA A 5 -4.08 -58.24 55.25
N SER A 6 -4.57 -57.22 54.53
CA SER A 6 -5.68 -57.33 53.58
C SER A 6 -5.23 -56.80 52.22
N ARG A 7 -4.99 -57.71 51.28
CA ARG A 7 -4.76 -57.42 49.86
C ARG A 7 -6.13 -57.37 49.17
N THR A 8 -6.54 -56.21 48.69
CA THR A 8 -7.69 -56.09 47.79
C THR A 8 -7.29 -56.60 46.39
N SER A 9 -7.98 -57.65 45.95
CA SER A 9 -7.82 -58.28 44.65
C SER A 9 -8.25 -57.34 43.52
N PHE A 10 -7.31 -56.97 42.67
CA PHE A 10 -7.56 -56.27 41.42
C PHE A 10 -8.11 -57.28 40.40
N GLY A 11 -9.41 -57.19 40.10
CA GLY A 11 -10.09 -58.04 39.13
C GLY A 11 -9.69 -57.69 37.70
N LEU A 12 -9.13 -58.68 36.99
CA LEU A 12 -8.84 -58.58 35.56
C LEU A 12 -10.11 -58.88 34.77
N VAL A 13 -10.68 -57.86 34.13
CA VAL A 13 -11.71 -58.03 33.10
C VAL A 13 -11.06 -58.65 31.87
N PRO A 14 -11.50 -59.83 31.38
CA PRO A 14 -10.98 -60.41 30.15
C PRO A 14 -11.42 -59.58 28.94
N ARG A 15 -10.45 -59.05 28.18
CA ARG A 15 -10.70 -58.38 26.91
C ARG A 15 -11.03 -59.43 25.84
N SER A 16 -12.20 -59.31 25.23
CA SER A 16 -12.63 -60.12 24.08
C SER A 16 -11.75 -59.85 22.85
N PRO A 17 -11.21 -60.88 22.17
CA PRO A 17 -10.24 -60.73 21.07
C PRO A 17 -10.84 -60.40 19.69
N LEU A 18 -12.13 -60.03 19.60
CA LEU A 18 -12.84 -59.95 18.31
C LEU A 18 -12.78 -58.59 17.58
N VAL A 19 -12.18 -57.56 18.18
CA VAL A 19 -12.25 -56.18 17.65
C VAL A 19 -11.03 -55.77 16.80
N ASP A 20 -9.95 -56.56 16.79
CA ASP A 20 -8.70 -56.22 16.09
C ASP A 20 -8.68 -56.58 14.59
N LEU A 21 -9.67 -57.32 14.09
CA LEU A 21 -9.70 -57.81 12.70
C LEU A 21 -10.22 -56.80 11.67
N LEU A 22 -10.76 -55.65 12.11
CA LEU A 22 -11.30 -54.59 11.23
C LEU A 22 -10.48 -53.30 11.28
N LYS A 23 -9.19 -53.36 11.65
CA LYS A 23 -8.35 -52.17 11.63
C LYS A 23 -7.83 -51.92 10.21
N PRO A 24 -8.30 -50.88 9.49
CA PRO A 24 -7.77 -50.56 8.17
C PRO A 24 -6.26 -50.29 8.30
N ARG A 25 -5.45 -50.97 7.48
CA ARG A 25 -4.01 -50.73 7.40
C ARG A 25 -3.79 -49.26 7.02
N ALA A 26 -3.29 -48.46 7.95
CA ALA A 26 -2.82 -47.12 7.66
C ALA A 26 -1.66 -47.25 6.66
N ARG A 27 -1.90 -46.85 5.42
CA ARG A 27 -0.86 -46.72 4.40
C ARG A 27 -0.05 -45.48 4.77
N GLY A 28 1.20 -45.66 5.19
CA GLY A 28 2.12 -44.55 5.40
C GLY A 28 2.49 -43.92 4.05
N PHE A 29 2.60 -42.59 4.02
CA PHE A 29 3.21 -41.88 2.89
C PHE A 29 4.67 -42.32 2.75
N THR A 30 5.11 -42.58 1.53
CA THR A 30 6.53 -42.84 1.27
C THR A 30 7.33 -41.55 1.45
N ILE A 31 8.58 -41.67 1.90
CA ILE A 31 9.50 -40.52 2.01
C ILE A 31 9.67 -39.84 0.64
N VAL A 32 9.63 -40.63 -0.44
CA VAL A 32 9.77 -40.13 -1.82
C VAL A 32 8.57 -39.28 -2.24
N GLU A 33 7.34 -39.68 -1.88
CA GLU A 33 6.14 -38.89 -2.15
C GLU A 33 6.18 -37.54 -1.42
N LEU A 34 6.68 -37.50 -0.19
CA LEU A 34 6.80 -36.24 0.54
C LEU A 34 7.94 -35.37 -0.04
N LEU A 35 9.04 -35.98 -0.47
CA LEU A 35 10.18 -35.29 -1.07
C LEU A 35 9.79 -34.57 -2.37
N ILE A 36 9.10 -35.25 -3.29
CA ILE A 36 8.70 -34.61 -4.55
C ILE A 36 7.72 -33.46 -4.32
N VAL A 37 6.82 -33.59 -3.34
CA VAL A 37 5.87 -32.53 -2.99
C VAL A 37 6.59 -31.27 -2.50
N VAL A 38 7.56 -31.41 -1.59
CA VAL A 38 8.30 -30.24 -1.09
C VAL A 38 9.16 -29.58 -2.16
N VAL A 39 9.67 -30.36 -3.12
CA VAL A 39 10.41 -29.82 -4.27
C VAL A 39 9.47 -29.04 -5.19
N VAL A 40 8.29 -29.58 -5.50
CA VAL A 40 7.33 -28.90 -6.37
C VAL A 40 6.81 -27.60 -5.74
N ILE A 41 6.44 -27.60 -4.46
CA ILE A 41 6.00 -26.35 -3.79
C ILE A 41 7.13 -25.32 -3.72
N ALA A 42 8.39 -25.75 -3.59
CA ALA A 42 9.53 -24.84 -3.57
C ALA A 42 9.70 -24.12 -4.92
N ILE A 43 9.57 -24.86 -6.04
CA ILE A 43 9.64 -24.29 -7.39
C ILE A 43 8.47 -23.33 -7.63
N LEU A 44 7.24 -23.73 -7.27
CA LEU A 44 6.05 -22.90 -7.45
C LEU A 44 6.12 -21.61 -6.61
N ALA A 45 6.59 -21.70 -5.36
CA ALA A 45 6.75 -20.56 -4.48
C ALA A 45 7.76 -19.55 -5.05
N ALA A 46 8.90 -20.03 -5.57
CA ALA A 46 9.93 -19.18 -6.15
C ALA A 46 9.40 -18.35 -7.35
N ILE A 47 8.66 -18.97 -8.27
CA ILE A 47 8.05 -18.29 -9.42
C ILE A 47 7.00 -17.27 -8.94
N THR A 48 6.18 -17.67 -7.97
CA THR A 48 5.10 -16.83 -7.44
C THR A 48 5.63 -15.55 -6.80
N ILE A 49 6.73 -15.61 -6.05
CA ILE A 49 7.32 -14.44 -5.38
C ILE A 49 7.75 -13.37 -6.38
N VAL A 50 8.43 -13.75 -7.47
CA VAL A 50 8.88 -12.79 -8.49
C VAL A 50 7.71 -12.18 -9.26
N ALA A 51 6.69 -12.98 -9.59
CA ALA A 51 5.48 -12.47 -10.24
C ALA A 51 4.67 -11.52 -9.32
N TYR A 52 4.62 -11.81 -8.02
CA TYR A 52 3.81 -11.08 -7.06
C TYR A 52 4.25 -9.62 -6.90
N THR A 53 5.56 -9.34 -6.89
CA THR A 53 6.08 -7.95 -6.77
C THR A 53 5.65 -7.08 -7.95
N GLY A 54 5.71 -7.62 -9.18
CA GLY A 54 5.25 -6.92 -10.38
C GLY A 54 3.75 -6.63 -10.37
N ILE A 55 2.93 -7.54 -9.83
CA ILE A 55 1.49 -7.35 -9.67
C ILE A 55 1.19 -6.27 -8.63
N GLN A 56 1.88 -6.30 -7.48
CA GLN A 56 1.73 -5.29 -6.44
C GLN A 56 2.07 -3.89 -6.94
N ASN A 57 3.17 -3.73 -7.67
CA ASN A 57 3.57 -2.43 -8.22
C ASN A 57 2.50 -1.84 -9.15
N ARG A 58 1.94 -2.65 -10.06
CA ARG A 58 0.85 -2.21 -10.94
C ARG A 58 -0.43 -1.88 -10.16
N ALA A 59 -0.72 -2.61 -9.10
CA ALA A 59 -1.86 -2.33 -8.23
C ALA A 59 -1.69 -0.97 -7.52
N HIS A 60 -0.51 -0.69 -6.99
CA HIS A 60 -0.18 0.60 -6.39
C HIS A 60 -0.28 1.75 -7.40
N ASP A 61 0.25 1.58 -8.61
CA ASP A 61 0.17 2.58 -9.68
C ASP A 61 -1.29 2.87 -10.09
N SER A 62 -2.10 1.82 -10.24
CA SER A 62 -3.52 1.95 -10.55
C SER A 62 -4.27 2.68 -9.44
N SER A 63 -3.96 2.34 -8.18
CA SER A 63 -4.55 2.97 -6.99
C SER A 63 -4.25 4.48 -6.95
N VAL A 64 -2.98 4.87 -7.07
CA VAL A 64 -2.56 6.28 -7.08
C VAL A 64 -3.18 7.02 -8.26
N LYS A 65 -3.17 6.44 -9.46
CA LYS A 65 -3.78 7.06 -10.65
C LYS A 65 -5.28 7.29 -10.47
N ASN A 66 -6.00 6.35 -9.85
CA ASN A 66 -7.42 6.50 -9.58
C ASN A 66 -7.69 7.58 -8.52
N ASP A 67 -6.87 7.63 -7.47
CA ASP A 67 -6.97 8.68 -6.45
C ASP A 67 -6.73 10.06 -7.07
N LEU A 68 -5.66 10.23 -7.84
CA LEU A 68 -5.37 11.50 -8.53
C LEU A 68 -6.54 11.96 -9.41
N ARG A 69 -7.23 11.03 -10.08
CA ARG A 69 -8.44 11.35 -10.85
C ARG A 69 -9.56 11.85 -9.97
N GLN A 70 -9.82 11.20 -8.84
CA GLN A 70 -10.84 11.62 -7.89
C GLN A 70 -10.52 12.98 -7.27
N LEU A 71 -9.27 13.22 -6.87
CA LEU A 71 -8.80 14.51 -6.36
C LEU A 71 -8.99 15.62 -7.41
N THR A 72 -8.60 15.35 -8.65
CA THR A 72 -8.79 16.26 -9.79
C THR A 72 -10.26 16.59 -9.98
N THR A 73 -11.18 15.61 -9.93
CA THR A 73 -12.62 15.87 -10.02
C THR A 73 -13.13 16.80 -8.92
N LYS A 74 -12.65 16.65 -7.68
CA LYS A 74 -13.02 17.55 -6.57
C LYS A 74 -12.50 18.96 -6.78
N VAL A 75 -11.27 19.09 -7.26
CA VAL A 75 -10.67 20.40 -7.58
C VAL A 75 -11.39 21.06 -8.75
N GLU A 76 -11.71 20.33 -9.82
CA GLU A 76 -12.46 20.88 -10.95
C GLU A 76 -13.87 21.34 -10.55
N ALA A 77 -14.54 20.61 -9.65
CA ALA A 77 -15.82 21.05 -9.11
C ALA A 77 -15.70 22.40 -8.37
N TYR A 78 -14.67 22.54 -7.52
CA TYR A 78 -14.37 23.81 -6.86
C TYR A 78 -14.05 24.93 -7.86
N ARG A 79 -13.25 24.64 -8.89
CA ARG A 79 -12.91 25.60 -9.95
C ARG A 79 -14.13 26.07 -10.73
N ALA A 80 -15.06 25.16 -11.01
CA ALA A 80 -16.31 25.50 -11.70
C ALA A 80 -17.19 26.43 -10.87
N GLU A 81 -17.15 26.33 -9.54
CA GLU A 81 -17.95 27.16 -8.63
C GLU A 81 -17.28 28.52 -8.35
N PHE A 82 -15.97 28.54 -8.08
CA PHE A 82 -15.26 29.74 -7.60
C PHE A 82 -14.36 30.42 -8.65
N GLY A 83 -14.24 29.84 -9.86
CA GLY A 83 -13.42 30.39 -10.94
C GLY A 83 -11.90 30.29 -10.73
N ALA A 84 -11.46 29.64 -9.65
CA ALA A 84 -10.05 29.47 -9.28
C ALA A 84 -9.82 28.10 -8.65
N ALA A 85 -8.60 27.57 -8.78
CA ALA A 85 -8.16 26.38 -8.09
C ALA A 85 -8.10 26.66 -6.57
N PRO A 86 -8.45 25.67 -5.72
CA PRO A 86 -8.35 25.80 -4.28
C PRO A 86 -6.88 26.03 -3.93
N ARG A 87 -6.63 26.94 -2.99
CA ARG A 87 -5.27 27.33 -2.59
C ARG A 87 -5.16 27.27 -1.07
N GLY A 88 -4.10 26.61 -0.61
CA GLY A 88 -3.81 26.44 0.81
C GLY A 88 -4.61 25.32 1.47
N ASP A 89 -4.04 24.80 2.55
CA ASP A 89 -4.49 23.58 3.23
C ASP A 89 -5.90 23.69 3.80
N ALA A 90 -6.28 24.88 4.29
CA ALA A 90 -7.60 25.11 4.86
C ALA A 90 -8.71 24.92 3.82
N VAL A 91 -8.50 25.38 2.58
CA VAL A 91 -9.47 25.22 1.49
C VAL A 91 -9.48 23.78 1.01
N LEU A 92 -8.32 23.13 0.89
CA LEU A 92 -8.26 21.72 0.53
C LEU A 92 -9.02 20.83 1.53
N GLY A 93 -8.95 21.16 2.82
CA GLY A 93 -9.65 20.43 3.87
C GLY A 93 -11.18 20.44 3.75
N THR A 94 -11.78 21.41 3.05
CA THR A 94 -13.23 21.45 2.83
C THR A 94 -13.71 20.55 1.69
N LEU A 95 -12.79 20.10 0.83
CA LEU A 95 -13.12 19.31 -0.37
C LEU A 95 -13.36 17.83 -0.07
N GLY A 96 -13.04 17.38 1.15
CA GLY A 96 -13.19 15.98 1.57
C GLY A 96 -12.34 15.03 0.72
N LEU A 97 -11.10 15.42 0.45
CA LEU A 97 -10.13 14.64 -0.32
C LEU A 97 -9.76 13.36 0.44
N LYS A 98 -9.59 12.26 -0.29
CA LYS A 98 -9.23 10.95 0.27
C LYS A 98 -8.31 10.23 -0.69
N VAL A 99 -7.38 9.46 -0.13
CA VAL A 99 -6.45 8.64 -0.91
C VAL A 99 -6.19 7.27 -0.29
N SER A 100 -5.74 6.35 -1.11
CA SER A 100 -5.29 5.01 -0.75
C SER A 100 -3.87 5.01 -0.17
N ARG A 101 -3.73 5.51 1.07
CA ARG A 101 -2.45 5.76 1.76
C ARG A 101 -1.38 4.65 1.61
N ALA A 102 -1.78 3.38 1.65
CA ALA A 102 -0.87 2.23 1.53
C ALA A 102 -0.19 2.08 0.15
N SER A 103 -0.71 2.75 -0.88
CA SER A 103 -0.20 2.70 -2.25
C SER A 103 0.80 3.80 -2.59
N TYR A 104 0.97 4.77 -1.69
CA TYR A 104 1.89 5.88 -1.90
C TYR A 104 3.29 5.52 -1.38
N GLY A 105 4.30 5.97 -2.12
CA GLY A 105 5.71 5.88 -1.76
C GLY A 105 6.26 7.26 -1.40
N ASP A 106 7.49 7.28 -0.91
CA ASP A 106 8.16 8.52 -0.51
C ASP A 106 8.73 9.31 -1.71
N LEU A 107 8.29 10.55 -1.83
CA LEU A 107 8.81 11.62 -2.66
C LEU A 107 9.85 12.41 -1.86
N THR A 108 11.07 11.88 -1.80
CA THR A 108 12.20 12.53 -1.13
C THR A 108 12.73 13.70 -1.98
N LEU A 109 12.81 14.89 -1.38
CA LEU A 109 13.35 16.08 -2.01
C LEU A 109 14.85 16.19 -1.73
N SER A 110 15.62 16.74 -2.67
CA SER A 110 17.07 16.93 -2.48
C SER A 110 17.41 18.01 -1.45
N SER A 111 16.47 18.90 -1.15
CA SER A 111 16.64 20.04 -0.24
C SER A 111 16.02 19.87 1.15
N SER A 112 15.40 18.72 1.44
CA SER A 112 14.82 18.43 2.75
C SER A 112 15.00 16.97 3.14
N SER A 113 15.27 16.73 4.43
CA SER A 113 15.22 15.40 5.03
C SER A 113 13.80 14.82 5.09
N ASP A 114 12.80 15.65 4.79
CA ASP A 114 11.39 15.33 4.93
C ASP A 114 10.91 14.46 3.76
N SER A 115 10.37 13.30 4.12
CA SER A 115 9.62 12.43 3.24
C SER A 115 8.21 12.99 3.00
N SER A 116 7.78 13.00 1.74
CA SER A 116 6.45 13.43 1.30
C SER A 116 5.84 12.39 0.38
N ASN A 117 4.56 12.45 0.04
CA ASN A 117 3.93 11.39 -0.77
C ASN A 117 3.08 11.94 -1.92
N ILE A 118 2.44 13.08 -1.68
CA ILE A 118 1.65 13.85 -2.62
C ILE A 118 1.94 15.34 -2.42
N LEU A 119 2.07 16.03 -3.53
CA LEU A 119 2.26 17.46 -3.65
C LEU A 119 1.13 18.02 -4.50
N TYR A 120 0.54 19.11 -4.04
CA TYR A 120 -0.39 19.92 -4.79
C TYR A 120 0.25 21.26 -5.12
N CYS A 121 0.30 21.62 -6.40
CA CYS A 121 0.80 22.89 -6.90
C CYS A 121 -0.37 23.75 -7.37
N SER A 122 -0.48 24.99 -6.87
CA SER A 122 -1.48 25.99 -7.24
C SER A 122 -0.88 27.41 -7.21
N PRO A 123 -0.31 27.91 -8.32
CA PRO A 123 0.47 29.13 -8.33
C PRO A 123 -0.40 30.39 -8.18
N ALA A 124 0.11 31.40 -7.49
CA ALA A 124 -0.62 32.68 -7.33
C ALA A 124 -0.74 33.45 -8.65
N ALA A 125 0.27 33.31 -9.51
CA ALA A 125 0.35 34.01 -10.79
C ALA A 125 -0.73 33.55 -11.79
N ASN A 126 -1.21 32.31 -11.66
CA ASN A 126 -2.30 31.78 -12.47
C ASN A 126 -3.19 30.89 -11.63
N THR A 127 -4.23 31.49 -11.04
CA THR A 127 -5.16 30.82 -10.14
C THR A 127 -6.00 29.75 -10.83
N GLN A 128 -5.97 29.65 -12.16
CA GLN A 128 -6.71 28.63 -12.89
C GLN A 128 -5.89 27.35 -13.09
N THR A 129 -4.58 27.37 -12.88
CA THR A 129 -3.76 26.17 -13.09
C THR A 129 -3.48 25.45 -11.78
N TYR A 130 -3.43 24.12 -11.83
CA TYR A 130 -2.98 23.31 -10.72
C TYR A 130 -2.45 21.96 -11.20
N ALA A 131 -1.69 21.28 -10.35
CA ALA A 131 -1.34 19.89 -10.54
C ALA A 131 -1.21 19.15 -9.20
N TRP A 132 -1.68 17.91 -9.19
CA TRP A 132 -1.34 16.90 -8.22
C TRP A 132 -0.13 16.12 -8.71
N ILE A 133 0.82 15.84 -7.83
CA ILE A 133 2.00 15.04 -8.07
C ILE A 133 2.08 14.03 -6.95
N ALA A 134 2.17 12.75 -7.28
CA ALA A 134 2.24 11.68 -6.28
C ALA A 134 3.23 10.61 -6.70
N ARG A 135 3.92 10.03 -5.71
CA ARG A 135 4.74 8.85 -5.93
C ARG A 135 4.00 7.59 -5.54
N SER A 136 3.92 6.64 -6.44
CA SER A 136 3.47 5.28 -6.14
C SER A 136 4.56 4.51 -5.40
N LYS A 137 4.16 3.55 -4.57
CA LYS A 137 5.08 2.62 -3.90
C LYS A 137 5.91 1.78 -4.88
N SER A 138 5.47 1.67 -6.14
CA SER A 138 6.25 1.10 -7.24
C SER A 138 7.53 1.89 -7.56
N GLY A 139 7.59 3.16 -7.16
CA GLY A 139 8.64 4.11 -7.49
C GLY A 139 8.26 5.13 -8.56
N THR A 140 7.20 4.89 -9.34
CA THR A 140 6.75 5.81 -10.41
C THR A 140 6.10 7.06 -9.86
N ILE A 141 6.47 8.23 -10.41
CA ILE A 141 5.82 9.50 -10.10
C ILE A 141 4.78 9.80 -11.17
N TRP A 142 3.57 10.07 -10.70
CA TRP A 142 2.41 10.45 -11.51
C TRP A 142 2.08 11.90 -11.26
N PHE A 143 1.63 12.60 -12.30
CA PHE A 143 1.00 13.89 -12.15
C PHE A 143 -0.34 13.94 -12.86
N GLN A 144 -1.25 14.76 -12.32
CA GLN A 144 -2.54 15.05 -12.92
C GLN A 144 -3.01 16.46 -12.56
N GLY A 145 -3.48 17.21 -13.55
CA GLY A 145 -4.05 18.54 -13.33
C GLY A 145 -4.34 19.24 -14.65
N THR A 146 -4.22 20.57 -14.66
CA THR A 146 -4.59 21.41 -15.80
C THR A 146 -3.74 21.13 -17.04
N ALA A 147 -2.47 20.74 -16.87
CA ALA A 147 -1.58 20.37 -17.97
C ALA A 147 -1.83 18.96 -18.53
N GLY A 148 -2.75 18.19 -17.94
CA GLY A 148 -3.09 16.83 -18.34
C GLY A 148 -2.66 15.78 -17.30
N THR A 149 -2.34 14.59 -17.77
CA THR A 149 -1.90 13.46 -16.93
C THR A 149 -0.67 12.82 -17.52
N GLY A 150 0.30 12.47 -16.69
CA GLY A 150 1.51 11.81 -17.16
C GLY A 150 2.38 11.31 -16.03
N THR A 151 3.60 10.93 -16.40
CA THR A 151 4.64 10.44 -15.50
C THR A 151 5.96 11.10 -15.84
N PHE A 152 6.85 11.22 -14.87
CA PHE A 152 8.24 11.62 -15.11
C PHE A 152 9.19 10.83 -14.21
N VAL A 153 10.45 10.73 -14.63
CA VAL A 153 11.53 10.10 -13.87
C VAL A 153 12.28 11.19 -13.12
N TYR A 154 12.64 10.91 -11.87
CA TYR A 154 13.16 11.91 -10.94
C TYR A 154 14.50 11.48 -10.34
N SER A 155 15.50 12.38 -10.36
CA SER A 155 16.85 12.11 -9.82
C SER A 155 17.28 12.98 -8.65
N ALA A 156 16.69 14.15 -8.45
CA ALA A 156 16.86 15.05 -7.30
C ALA A 156 16.24 16.38 -7.72
N ALA A 157 15.25 16.88 -7.01
CA ALA A 157 14.74 18.21 -7.31
C ALA A 157 14.35 19.00 -6.08
N ASP A 158 14.53 20.29 -6.27
CA ASP A 158 13.70 21.27 -5.65
C ASP A 158 12.28 21.19 -6.17
N THR A 159 11.39 21.44 -5.25
CA THR A 159 9.94 21.40 -5.39
C THR A 159 9.37 22.27 -6.52
N THR A 160 10.08 23.31 -6.92
CA THR A 160 9.76 24.14 -8.09
C THR A 160 9.85 23.32 -9.38
N GLU A 161 10.84 22.44 -9.52
CA GLU A 161 11.00 21.60 -10.71
C GLU A 161 9.93 20.51 -10.76
N LEU A 162 9.50 19.97 -9.62
CA LEU A 162 8.38 19.02 -9.57
C LEU A 162 7.12 19.64 -10.15
N CYS A 163 6.75 20.85 -9.71
CA CYS A 163 5.62 21.57 -10.27
C CYS A 163 5.83 21.88 -11.75
N ALA A 164 7.04 22.31 -12.15
CA ALA A 164 7.35 22.63 -13.55
C ALA A 164 7.23 21.40 -14.48
N ASN A 165 7.68 20.23 -14.03
CA ASN A 165 7.56 18.97 -14.76
C ASN A 165 6.10 18.53 -14.91
N ALA A 166 5.22 18.95 -13.99
CA ALA A 166 3.78 18.79 -14.10
C ALA A 166 3.10 19.93 -14.89
N GLY A 167 3.87 20.83 -15.51
CA GLY A 167 3.37 21.95 -16.31
C GLY A 167 2.92 23.17 -15.51
N ILE A 168 3.32 23.28 -14.23
CA ILE A 168 2.92 24.36 -13.32
C ILE A 168 4.13 25.20 -12.91
N THR A 169 4.12 26.48 -13.28
CA THR A 169 5.16 27.43 -12.85
C THR A 169 4.79 28.05 -11.50
N VAL A 170 5.56 27.76 -10.46
CA VAL A 170 5.42 28.35 -9.11
C VAL A 170 6.54 29.35 -8.86
N THR A 171 6.32 30.34 -7.98
CA THR A 171 7.32 31.41 -7.72
C THR A 171 8.18 31.14 -6.49
N GLY A 172 8.10 29.94 -5.92
CA GLY A 172 8.85 29.54 -4.73
C GLY A 172 8.20 29.95 -3.40
N SER A 173 7.01 30.56 -3.41
CA SER A 173 6.25 30.80 -2.18
C SER A 173 5.73 29.47 -1.61
N THR A 174 5.84 29.29 -0.28
CA THR A 174 5.25 28.12 0.41
C THR A 174 3.74 28.02 0.22
N SER A 175 3.07 29.14 -0.03
CA SER A 175 1.62 29.19 -0.27
C SER A 175 1.18 28.74 -1.67
N ASP A 176 2.11 28.53 -2.60
CA ASP A 176 1.80 27.94 -3.91
C ASP A 176 1.61 26.42 -3.83
N ARG A 177 1.91 25.81 -2.68
CA ARG A 177 2.11 24.38 -2.55
C ARG A 177 1.52 23.83 -1.26
N SER A 178 0.90 22.66 -1.37
CA SER A 178 0.35 21.93 -0.24
C SER A 178 0.86 20.49 -0.26
N TRP A 179 1.35 20.02 0.89
CA TRP A 179 1.91 18.68 1.07
C TRP A 179 0.93 17.77 1.78
N GLY A 180 0.64 16.59 1.22
CA GLY A 180 -0.31 15.65 1.80
C GLY A 180 0.28 14.72 2.86
N GLN A 181 1.60 14.69 3.02
CA GLN A 181 2.31 14.12 4.16
C GLN A 181 3.64 14.86 4.29
N LEU A 182 4.02 15.17 5.52
CA LEU A 182 5.36 15.59 5.90
C LEU A 182 5.80 14.64 7.03
N THR A 183 6.97 14.02 6.90
CA THR A 183 7.63 13.28 7.99
C THR A 183 6.70 12.30 8.72
N ASP A 184 6.13 11.36 7.97
CA ASP A 184 5.28 10.26 8.48
C ASP A 184 3.87 10.61 8.98
N THR A 185 3.45 11.88 8.89
CA THR A 185 2.07 12.28 9.23
C THR A 185 1.31 12.82 8.03
N TRP A 186 0.17 12.20 7.72
CA TRP A 186 -0.71 12.67 6.65
C TRP A 186 -1.34 14.00 7.03
N ALA A 187 -1.42 14.91 6.06
CA ALA A 187 -2.04 16.20 6.26
C ALA A 187 -3.52 16.04 6.60
N SER A 188 -4.02 16.89 7.49
CA SER A 188 -5.40 16.83 7.98
C SER A 188 -6.46 17.02 6.89
N TRP A 189 -6.07 17.61 5.76
CA TRP A 189 -6.92 17.82 4.60
C TRP A 189 -7.04 16.59 3.69
N LEU A 190 -6.39 15.45 4.01
CA LEU A 190 -6.30 14.25 3.17
C LEU A 190 -6.53 12.91 3.92
#